data_AF-A0A1S8Y2U0-F1
#
_entry.id   AF-A0A1S8Y2U0-F1
#
_cell.length_a   1.000
_cell.length_b   1.000
_cell.length_c   1.000
_cell.angle_alpha   90.00
_cell.angle_beta   90.00
_cell.angle_gamma   90.00
#
_symmetry.space_group_name_H-M   'P 1'
#
loop_
_entity.id
_entity.type
_entity.pdbx_description
1 polymer ?
#
loop_
_entity_poly.entity_id
_entity_poly.type
_entity_poly.pdbx_seq_one_letter_code
_entity_poly.pdbx_strand_id
1 'polypeptide(L)'
;MDDGILDEAYQRLHRTGPEFEGWLSNHGPMAVEALVQHGHDAEVHRWLDDYLRRLDELPRGLRPIDDWRAALGDPKRAGDWLAHFDRELRERPWRDILGTWWPRLLPGIAAGATHGVIRVGHAVRALRAAETSPDRRTELGQALAYWAARWQPVPGAPLLPAAPPTGEGGDGRV
;
A
#
# COMPACT_ATOMS: atom_id res chain seq x y z
N MET A 1 -21.44 4.20 -14.89
CA MET A 1 -21.22 2.88 -14.27
C MET A 1 -19.74 2.61 -14.47
N ASP A 2 -19.03 2.17 -13.43
CA ASP A 2 -17.62 1.78 -13.60
C ASP A 2 -17.61 0.48 -14.40
N ASP A 3 -17.34 0.56 -15.70
CA ASP A 3 -17.35 -0.58 -16.63
C ASP A 3 -16.18 -1.56 -16.40
N GLY A 4 -15.55 -1.53 -15.21
CA GLY A 4 -14.38 -2.34 -14.86
C GLY A 4 -13.05 -1.76 -15.34
N ILE A 5 -13.06 -0.62 -16.05
CA ILE A 5 -11.87 0.04 -16.61
C ILE A 5 -10.79 0.29 -15.54
N LEU A 6 -11.20 0.74 -14.34
CA LEU A 6 -10.27 0.97 -13.24
C LEU A 6 -9.62 -0.34 -12.77
N ASP A 7 -10.42 -1.39 -12.64
CA ASP A 7 -9.96 -2.70 -12.16
C ASP A 7 -9.00 -3.34 -13.18
N GLU A 8 -9.29 -3.24 -14.48
CA GLU A 8 -8.37 -3.67 -15.56
C GLU A 8 -7.07 -2.85 -15.59
N ALA A 9 -7.15 -1.53 -15.38
CA ALA A 9 -5.96 -0.68 -15.30
C ALA A 9 -5.08 -1.07 -14.10
N TYR A 10 -5.70 -1.36 -12.95
CA TYR A 10 -5.01 -1.87 -11.76
C TYR A 10 -4.33 -3.21 -12.02
N GLN A 11 -5.00 -4.18 -12.65
CA GLN A 11 -4.38 -5.49 -12.98
C GLN A 11 -3.09 -5.34 -13.79
N ARG A 12 -3.03 -4.34 -14.68
CA ARG A 12 -1.83 -4.04 -15.46
C ARG A 12 -0.75 -3.37 -14.61
N LEU A 13 -1.13 -2.40 -13.78
CA LEU A 13 -0.21 -1.63 -12.93
C LEU A 13 0.36 -2.45 -11.76
N HIS A 14 -0.39 -3.40 -11.21
CA HIS A 14 0.06 -4.27 -10.10
C HIS A 14 1.24 -5.18 -10.48
N ARG A 15 1.57 -5.26 -11.78
CA ARG A 15 2.74 -5.99 -12.29
C ARG A 15 4.02 -5.13 -12.33
N THR A 16 3.94 -3.88 -11.88
CA THR A 16 5.04 -2.91 -11.93
C THR A 16 5.42 -2.40 -10.54
N GLY A 17 6.65 -1.92 -10.40
CA GLY A 17 7.16 -1.37 -9.14
C GLY A 17 6.40 -0.12 -8.67
N PRO A 18 6.43 0.17 -7.35
CA PRO A 18 5.88 1.41 -6.80
C PRO A 18 6.74 2.64 -7.12
N GLU A 19 7.97 2.44 -7.56
CA GLU A 19 8.93 3.44 -8.04
C GLU A 19 9.59 2.90 -9.32
N PHE A 20 10.12 3.79 -10.15
CA PHE A 20 10.88 3.48 -11.37
C PHE A 20 12.04 4.47 -11.55
N GLU A 21 13.02 4.16 -12.40
CA GLU A 21 14.17 5.03 -12.68
C GLU A 21 14.87 5.53 -11.39
N GLY A 22 15.17 4.60 -10.49
CA GLY A 22 15.86 4.87 -9.22
C GLY A 22 14.92 5.26 -8.08
N TRP A 23 14.11 6.31 -8.24
CA TRP A 23 13.21 6.80 -7.16
C TRP A 23 11.97 7.58 -7.64
N LEU A 24 11.65 7.58 -8.94
CA LEU A 24 10.43 8.24 -9.41
C LEU A 24 9.22 7.44 -8.98
N SER A 25 8.31 8.03 -8.20
CA SER A 25 7.10 7.36 -7.76
C SER A 25 6.23 6.98 -8.95
N ASN A 26 5.73 5.75 -8.95
CA ASN A 26 4.75 5.30 -9.93
C ASN A 26 3.38 5.92 -9.62
N HIS A 27 2.99 6.91 -10.42
CA HIS A 27 1.73 7.63 -10.29
C HIS A 27 0.55 6.93 -10.97
N GLY A 28 0.81 5.87 -11.75
CA GLY A 28 -0.17 5.12 -12.54
C GLY A 28 -1.50 4.90 -11.82
N PRO A 29 -1.48 4.22 -10.66
CA PRO A 29 -2.71 3.87 -9.94
C PRO A 29 -3.51 5.10 -9.49
N MET A 30 -2.84 6.16 -9.03
CA MET A 30 -3.50 7.39 -8.61
C MET A 30 -4.09 8.15 -9.80
N ALA A 31 -3.38 8.16 -10.93
CA ALA A 31 -3.80 8.84 -12.15
C ALA A 31 -5.02 8.16 -12.79
N VAL A 32 -5.01 6.83 -12.96
CA VAL A 32 -6.13 6.10 -13.56
C VAL A 32 -7.39 6.20 -12.70
N GLU A 33 -7.24 6.16 -11.38
CA GLU A 33 -8.34 6.31 -10.44
C GLU A 33 -8.91 7.73 -10.46
N ALA A 34 -8.06 8.75 -10.61
CA ALA A 34 -8.51 10.13 -10.80
C ALA A 34 -9.23 10.33 -12.14
N LEU A 35 -8.73 9.76 -13.24
CA LEU A 35 -9.35 9.85 -14.57
C LEU A 35 -10.75 9.22 -14.56
N VAL A 36 -10.90 8.00 -14.05
CA VAL A 36 -12.19 7.29 -13.93
C VAL A 36 -13.16 8.07 -13.05
N GLN A 37 -12.70 8.60 -11.91
CA GLN A 37 -13.56 9.39 -11.03
C GLN A 37 -14.15 10.63 -11.71
N HIS A 38 -13.45 11.18 -12.71
CA HIS A 38 -13.87 12.38 -13.44
C HIS A 38 -14.48 12.06 -14.82
N GLY A 39 -14.78 10.79 -15.12
CA GLY A 39 -15.47 10.38 -16.35
C GLY A 39 -14.58 10.37 -17.60
N HIS A 40 -13.27 10.20 -17.43
CA HIS A 40 -12.30 10.10 -18.52
C HIS A 40 -11.89 8.64 -18.82
N ASP A 41 -12.82 7.69 -18.62
CA ASP A 41 -12.58 6.25 -18.71
C ASP A 41 -12.01 5.83 -20.07
N ALA A 42 -12.51 6.43 -21.15
CA ALA A 42 -12.11 6.13 -22.53
C ALA A 42 -10.62 6.43 -22.83
N GLU A 43 -9.96 7.25 -22.01
CA GLU A 43 -8.55 7.61 -22.22
C GLU A 43 -7.57 6.72 -21.44
N VAL A 44 -8.07 5.97 -20.45
CA VAL A 44 -7.25 5.24 -19.46
C VAL A 44 -6.31 4.26 -20.12
N HIS A 45 -6.82 3.35 -20.95
CA HIS A 45 -5.98 2.29 -21.53
C HIS A 45 -4.94 2.83 -22.50
N ARG A 46 -5.32 3.79 -23.35
CA ARG A 46 -4.40 4.44 -24.29
C ARG A 46 -3.24 5.13 -23.55
N TRP A 47 -3.56 5.89 -22.49
CA TRP A 47 -2.54 6.52 -21.66
C TRP A 47 -1.66 5.48 -20.96
N LEU A 48 -2.26 4.40 -20.47
CA LEU A 48 -1.57 3.35 -19.74
C LEU A 48 -0.60 2.55 -20.63
N ASP A 49 -0.95 2.32 -21.90
CA ASP A 49 -0.06 1.68 -22.89
C ASP A 49 1.27 2.42 -23.01
N ASP A 50 1.23 3.76 -23.04
CA ASP A 50 2.43 4.59 -23.12
C ASP A 50 3.19 4.63 -21.79
N TYR A 51 2.44 4.76 -20.68
CA TYR A 51 3.02 4.94 -19.35
C TYR A 51 3.73 3.69 -18.83
N LEU A 52 3.18 2.48 -19.04
CA LEU A 52 3.77 1.22 -18.58
C LEU A 52 5.17 0.96 -19.13
N ARG A 53 5.51 1.49 -20.32
CA ARG A 53 6.84 1.32 -20.93
C ARG A 53 7.98 1.97 -20.14
N ARG A 54 7.65 2.83 -19.18
CA ARG A 54 8.61 3.55 -18.33
C ARG A 54 8.82 2.87 -16.99
N LEU A 55 7.96 1.93 -16.62
CA LEU A 55 7.88 1.40 -15.27
C LEU A 55 8.81 0.21 -15.09
N ASP A 56 9.48 0.19 -13.94
CA ASP A 56 10.30 -0.93 -13.53
C ASP A 56 9.42 -2.13 -13.12
N GLU A 57 10.02 -3.32 -13.14
CA GLU A 57 9.36 -4.56 -12.71
C GLU A 57 8.93 -4.52 -11.25
N LEU A 58 7.90 -5.29 -10.90
CA LEU A 58 7.48 -5.46 -9.51
C LEU A 58 8.62 -6.07 -8.66
N PRO A 59 8.97 -5.48 -7.50
CA PRO A 59 10.03 -6.02 -6.66
C PRO A 59 9.66 -7.40 -6.12
N ARG A 60 10.62 -8.33 -6.18
CA ARG A 60 10.45 -9.68 -5.64
C ARG A 60 10.69 -9.71 -4.14
N GLY A 61 9.91 -10.52 -3.43
CA GLY A 61 10.13 -10.79 -2.02
C GLY A 61 11.44 -11.56 -1.80
N LEU A 62 12.11 -11.26 -0.69
CA LEU A 62 13.28 -11.95 -0.19
C LEU A 62 12.89 -12.99 0.86
N ARG A 63 12.04 -12.61 1.82
CA ARG A 63 11.58 -13.47 2.94
C ARG A 63 10.37 -12.87 3.67
N PRO A 64 9.52 -13.70 4.31
CA PRO A 64 8.39 -13.21 5.08
C PRO A 64 8.72 -12.11 6.11
N ILE A 65 7.74 -11.24 6.36
CA ILE A 65 7.80 -10.25 7.44
C ILE A 65 7.23 -10.88 8.71
N ASP A 66 8.14 -11.30 9.59
CA ASP A 66 7.81 -11.85 10.91
C ASP A 66 7.89 -10.78 12.01
N ASP A 67 8.89 -9.90 11.93
CA ASP A 67 8.98 -8.66 12.71
C ASP A 67 8.83 -7.45 11.78
N TRP A 68 7.66 -6.83 11.85
CA TRP A 68 7.33 -5.69 11.01
C TRP A 68 8.12 -4.43 11.37
N ARG A 69 8.51 -4.25 12.64
CA ARG A 69 9.24 -3.04 13.06
C ARG A 69 10.64 -3.05 12.46
N ALA A 70 11.30 -4.20 12.49
CA ALA A 70 12.62 -4.37 11.88
C ALA A 70 12.61 -4.28 10.35
N ALA A 71 11.46 -4.52 9.70
CA ALA A 71 11.31 -4.45 8.25
C ALA A 71 10.92 -3.05 7.73
N LEU A 72 10.47 -2.15 8.61
CA LEU A 72 9.91 -0.86 8.26
C LEU A 72 11.01 0.08 7.74
N GLY A 73 10.75 0.73 6.60
CA GLY A 73 11.69 1.69 6.01
C GLY A 73 12.90 1.09 5.29
N ASP A 74 12.97 -0.23 5.12
CA ASP A 74 13.98 -0.88 4.29
C ASP A 74 13.45 -1.10 2.86
N PRO A 75 13.94 -0.35 1.85
CA PRO A 75 13.49 -0.49 0.46
C PRO A 75 13.75 -1.88 -0.12
N LYS A 76 14.75 -2.61 0.39
CA LYS A 76 15.05 -3.98 -0.07
C LYS A 76 13.94 -4.97 0.30
N ARG A 77 13.12 -4.62 1.31
CA ARG A 77 11.97 -5.41 1.76
C ARG A 77 10.69 -5.06 1.01
N ALA A 78 10.72 -4.23 -0.04
CA ALA A 78 9.51 -3.80 -0.76
C ALA A 78 8.65 -4.99 -1.25
N GLY A 79 9.26 -6.00 -1.86
CA GLY A 79 8.54 -7.22 -2.27
C GLY A 79 7.97 -8.03 -1.11
N ASP A 80 8.60 -7.98 0.06
CA ASP A 80 8.11 -8.66 1.26
C ASP A 80 6.88 -7.94 1.84
N TRP A 81 6.89 -6.61 1.80
CA TRP A 81 5.74 -5.80 2.18
C TRP A 81 4.55 -6.02 1.25
N LEU A 82 4.79 -6.15 -0.06
CA LEU A 82 3.75 -6.51 -1.02
C LEU A 82 3.10 -7.85 -0.68
N ALA A 83 3.90 -8.90 -0.47
CA ALA A 83 3.41 -10.22 -0.12
C ALA A 83 2.69 -10.23 1.25
N HIS A 84 3.17 -9.44 2.21
CA HIS A 84 2.56 -9.30 3.53
C HIS A 84 1.15 -8.69 3.42
N PHE A 85 1.00 -7.53 2.78
CA PHE A 85 -0.30 -6.86 2.69
C PHE A 85 -1.29 -7.59 1.77
N ASP A 86 -0.82 -8.20 0.70
CA ASP A 86 -1.66 -9.05 -0.16
C ASP A 86 -2.28 -10.21 0.65
N ARG A 87 -1.49 -10.88 1.50
CA ARG A 87 -2.01 -11.92 2.41
C ARG A 87 -3.03 -11.34 3.40
N GLU A 88 -2.66 -10.28 4.11
CA GLU A 88 -3.50 -9.69 5.16
C GLU A 88 -4.87 -9.23 4.62
N LEU A 89 -4.89 -8.65 3.41
CA LEU A 89 -6.12 -8.14 2.77
C LEU A 89 -6.97 -9.22 2.10
N ARG A 90 -6.41 -10.42 1.87
CA ARG A 90 -7.17 -11.60 1.46
C ARG A 90 -7.87 -12.26 2.65
N GLU A 91 -7.28 -12.18 3.83
CA GLU A 91 -7.75 -12.88 5.03
C GLU A 91 -8.66 -12.03 5.93
N ARG A 92 -8.54 -10.70 5.89
CA ARG A 92 -9.27 -9.80 6.80
C ARG A 92 -9.90 -8.61 6.08
N PRO A 93 -10.95 -8.00 6.67
CA PRO A 93 -11.56 -6.79 6.11
C PRO A 93 -10.54 -5.66 5.95
N TRP A 94 -10.58 -4.97 4.80
CA TRP A 94 -9.62 -3.93 4.48
C TRP A 94 -9.62 -2.77 5.48
N ARG A 95 -10.77 -2.48 6.09
CA ARG A 95 -10.92 -1.44 7.11
C ARG A 95 -10.15 -1.77 8.38
N ASP A 96 -10.11 -3.04 8.76
CA ASP A 96 -9.37 -3.51 9.94
C ASP A 96 -7.86 -3.47 9.70
N ILE A 97 -7.43 -3.84 8.49
CA ILE A 97 -6.03 -3.69 8.05
C ILE A 97 -5.63 -2.22 8.09
N LEU A 98 -6.42 -1.34 7.47
CA LEU A 98 -6.13 0.09 7.45
C LEU A 98 -6.11 0.69 8.87
N GLY A 99 -7.09 0.36 9.72
CA GLY A 99 -7.14 0.84 11.10
C GLY A 99 -5.94 0.38 11.93
N THR A 100 -5.42 -0.82 11.65
CA THR A 100 -4.24 -1.37 12.31
C THR A 100 -2.95 -0.67 11.85
N TRP A 101 -2.82 -0.43 10.55
CA TRP A 101 -1.58 0.05 9.95
C TRP A 101 -1.47 1.57 9.87
N TRP A 102 -2.58 2.29 9.77
CA TRP A 102 -2.61 3.74 9.75
C TRP A 102 -1.80 4.37 10.88
N PRO A 103 -2.06 4.08 12.17
CA PRO A 103 -1.30 4.73 13.24
C PRO A 103 0.16 4.24 13.33
N ARG A 104 0.50 3.07 12.75
CA ARG A 104 1.89 2.57 12.66
C ARG A 104 2.70 3.31 11.60
N LEU A 105 2.07 3.64 10.47
CA LEU A 105 2.72 4.30 9.34
C LEU A 105 2.70 5.82 9.44
N LEU A 106 1.70 6.39 10.13
CA LEU A 106 1.51 7.83 10.27
C LEU A 106 2.74 8.61 10.77
N PRO A 107 3.55 8.11 11.73
CA PRO A 107 4.76 8.81 12.17
C PRO A 107 5.83 8.97 11.07
N GLY A 108 5.68 8.30 9.92
CA GLY A 108 6.54 8.44 8.74
C GLY A 108 5.80 8.92 7.50
N ILE A 109 4.76 9.73 7.68
CA ILE A 109 3.90 10.25 6.60
C ILE A 109 4.67 11.03 5.52
N ALA A 110 5.74 11.73 5.88
CA ALA A 110 6.50 12.58 4.94
C ALA A 110 7.42 11.78 4.01
N ALA A 111 7.67 10.51 4.31
CA ALA A 111 8.61 9.68 3.56
C ALA A 111 8.14 9.45 2.11
N GLY A 112 9.10 9.31 1.19
CA GLY A 112 8.79 9.21 -0.25
C GLY A 112 8.00 10.41 -0.78
N ALA A 113 8.25 11.61 -0.25
CA ALA A 113 7.50 12.83 -0.58
C ALA A 113 5.97 12.66 -0.46
N THR A 114 5.51 11.96 0.58
CA THR A 114 4.09 11.68 0.89
C THR A 114 3.36 10.75 -0.10
N HIS A 115 4.01 10.23 -1.13
CA HIS A 115 3.33 9.40 -2.14
C HIS A 115 2.68 8.14 -1.55
N GLY A 116 3.27 7.54 -0.51
CA GLY A 116 2.68 6.37 0.15
C GLY A 116 1.29 6.67 0.72
N VAL A 117 1.15 7.72 1.54
CA VAL A 117 -0.16 8.09 2.13
C VAL A 117 -1.14 8.60 1.09
N ILE A 118 -0.68 9.34 0.07
CA ILE A 118 -1.53 9.82 -1.02
C ILE A 118 -2.10 8.62 -1.79
N ARG A 119 -1.26 7.64 -2.16
CA ARG A 119 -1.67 6.42 -2.86
C ARG A 119 -2.68 5.60 -2.04
N VAL A 120 -2.49 5.51 -0.71
CA VAL A 120 -3.47 4.89 0.18
C VAL A 120 -4.81 5.64 0.14
N GLY A 121 -4.80 6.97 0.14
CA GLY A 121 -6.01 7.78 0.02
C GLY A 121 -6.80 7.50 -1.26
N HIS A 122 -6.12 7.40 -2.40
CA HIS A 122 -6.73 7.01 -3.68
C HIS A 122 -7.31 5.58 -3.63
N ALA A 123 -6.54 4.62 -3.12
CA ALA A 123 -7.00 3.23 -2.98
C ALA A 123 -8.25 3.11 -2.08
N VAL A 124 -8.30 3.87 -0.98
CA VAL A 124 -9.46 3.92 -0.09
C VAL A 124 -10.67 4.55 -0.77
N ARG A 125 -10.49 5.61 -1.57
CA ARG A 125 -11.58 6.21 -2.35
C ARG A 125 -12.14 5.21 -3.36
N ALA A 126 -11.28 4.51 -4.09
CA ALA A 126 -11.69 3.44 -5.00
C ALA A 126 -12.46 2.34 -4.24
N LEU A 127 -11.95 1.85 -3.10
CA LEU A 127 -12.64 0.83 -2.32
C LEU A 127 -14.01 1.29 -1.81
N ARG A 128 -14.15 2.55 -1.37
CA ARG A 128 -15.46 3.08 -0.96
C ARG A 128 -16.50 3.10 -2.08
N ALA A 129 -16.07 3.18 -3.34
CA ALA A 129 -16.96 3.11 -4.49
C ALA A 129 -17.28 1.66 -4.92
N ALA A 130 -16.41 0.69 -4.63
CA ALA A 130 -16.66 -0.73 -4.89
C ALA A 130 -15.93 -1.62 -3.85
N GLU A 131 -16.58 -1.87 -2.71
CA GLU A 131 -15.94 -2.49 -1.54
C GLU A 131 -15.52 -3.95 -1.75
N THR A 132 -16.19 -4.65 -2.67
CA THR A 132 -15.97 -6.09 -2.94
C THR A 132 -14.94 -6.34 -4.03
N SER A 133 -14.46 -5.31 -4.74
CA SER A 133 -13.51 -5.49 -5.84
C SER A 133 -12.17 -6.06 -5.31
N PRO A 134 -11.70 -7.20 -5.87
CA PRO A 134 -10.39 -7.75 -5.53
C PRO A 134 -9.26 -6.82 -5.97
N ASP A 135 -9.34 -6.23 -7.16
CA ASP A 135 -8.29 -5.37 -7.72
C ASP A 135 -8.11 -4.09 -6.88
N ARG A 136 -9.21 -3.48 -6.42
CA ARG A 136 -9.14 -2.32 -5.52
C ARG A 136 -8.56 -2.66 -4.15
N ARG A 137 -8.80 -3.88 -3.65
CA ARG A 137 -8.17 -4.38 -2.41
C ARG A 137 -6.67 -4.60 -2.63
N THR A 138 -6.28 -5.20 -3.75
CA THR A 138 -4.86 -5.37 -4.10
C THR A 138 -4.15 -4.01 -4.21
N GLU A 139 -4.80 -2.99 -4.77
CA GLU A 139 -4.22 -1.64 -4.83
C GLU A 139 -3.99 -1.04 -3.45
N LEU A 140 -4.91 -1.24 -2.49
CA LEU A 140 -4.67 -0.82 -1.10
C LEU A 140 -3.44 -1.53 -0.51
N GLY A 141 -3.26 -2.82 -0.81
CA GLY A 141 -2.10 -3.57 -0.36
C GLY A 141 -0.79 -3.03 -0.95
N GLN A 142 -0.78 -2.73 -2.24
CA GLN A 142 0.35 -2.12 -2.93
C GLN A 142 0.69 -0.74 -2.35
N ALA A 143 -0.32 0.08 -2.05
CA ALA A 143 -0.15 1.40 -1.46
C ALA A 143 0.43 1.34 -0.03
N LEU A 144 -0.11 0.46 0.82
CA LEU A 144 0.39 0.25 2.18
C LEU A 144 1.81 -0.31 2.18
N ALA A 145 2.12 -1.25 1.28
CA ALA A 145 3.45 -1.81 1.12
C ALA A 145 4.47 -0.74 0.71
N TYR A 146 4.10 0.13 -0.23
CA TYR A 146 4.95 1.23 -0.64
C TYR A 146 5.26 2.17 0.52
N TRP A 147 4.24 2.56 1.29
CA TRP A 147 4.43 3.41 2.45
C TRP A 147 5.32 2.74 3.51
N ALA A 148 5.08 1.45 3.81
CA ALA A 148 5.89 0.70 4.78
C ALA A 148 7.37 0.57 4.35
N ALA A 149 7.63 0.29 3.06
CA ALA A 149 8.98 0.12 2.54
C ALA A 149 9.79 1.43 2.53
N ARG A 150 9.13 2.58 2.35
CA ARG A 150 9.79 3.90 2.33
C ARG A 150 9.74 4.63 3.65
N TRP A 151 8.96 4.12 4.62
CA TRP A 151 8.72 4.78 5.89
C TRP A 151 10.03 5.28 6.53
N GLN A 152 10.01 6.54 6.96
CA GLN A 152 11.09 7.15 7.70
C GLN A 152 10.48 7.98 8.82
N PRO A 153 11.00 7.94 10.05
CA PRO A 153 10.43 8.67 11.16
C PRO A 153 10.51 10.18 10.89
N VAL A 154 9.39 10.89 11.05
CA VAL A 154 9.39 12.34 11.09
C VAL A 154 9.99 12.78 12.44
N PRO A 155 11.02 13.65 12.46
CA PRO A 155 11.61 14.12 13.71
C PRO A 155 10.56 14.70 14.67
N GLY A 156 10.56 14.23 15.92
CA GLY A 156 9.63 14.69 16.96
C GLY A 156 8.23 14.05 16.92
N ALA A 157 7.92 13.20 15.95
CA ALA A 157 6.68 12.43 15.96
C ALA A 157 6.74 11.31 17.03
N PRO A 158 5.73 11.16 17.90
CA PRO A 158 5.71 10.06 18.86
C PRO A 158 5.61 8.72 18.12
N LEU A 159 6.55 7.83 18.37
CA LEU A 159 6.43 6.43 17.96
C LEU A 159 5.39 5.77 18.86
N LEU A 160 4.48 4.97 18.27
CA LEU A 160 3.58 4.17 19.07
C LEU A 160 4.40 3.24 19.98
N PRO A 161 4.15 3.21 21.30
CA PRO A 161 4.81 2.25 22.17
C PRO A 161 4.51 0.82 21.69
N ALA A 162 5.45 -0.10 21.92
CA ALA A 162 5.14 -1.52 21.81
C ALA A 162 3.96 -1.83 22.74
N ALA A 163 3.00 -2.64 22.27
CA ALA A 163 1.97 -3.15 23.16
C ALA A 163 2.69 -3.83 24.35
N PRO A 164 2.26 -3.56 25.60
CA PRO A 164 2.88 -4.21 26.74
C PRO A 164 2.75 -5.73 26.57
N PRO A 165 3.76 -6.52 27.03
CA PRO A 165 3.63 -7.98 27.00
C PRO A 165 2.35 -8.36 27.74
N THR A 166 1.51 -9.17 27.11
CA THR A 166 0.36 -9.79 27.76
C THR A 166 0.91 -10.64 28.90
N GLY A 167 0.79 -10.13 30.14
CA GLY A 167 1.22 -10.85 31.31
C GLY A 167 0.33 -12.08 31.51
N GLU A 168 0.86 -13.26 31.20
CA GLU A 168 0.36 -14.50 31.78
C GLU A 168 1.05 -14.74 33.13
N GLY A 169 0.24 -15.09 34.13
CA GLY A 169 0.64 -15.99 35.21
C GLY A 169 1.38 -15.38 36.39
N GLY A 170 0.61 -14.99 37.41
CA GLY A 170 1.07 -14.91 38.79
C GLY A 170 0.08 -15.63 39.71
N ASP A 171 0.02 -16.95 39.62
CA ASP A 171 -0.42 -17.78 40.74
C ASP A 171 0.68 -17.71 41.81
N GLY A 172 0.29 -17.44 43.06
CA GLY A 172 1.23 -17.19 44.14
C GLY A 172 0.54 -16.79 45.45
N ARG A 173 -0.11 -17.78 46.07
CA ARG A 173 -0.35 -17.94 47.52
C ARG A 173 -0.08 -16.75 48.45
N VAL A 174 -1.09 -16.41 49.26
CA VAL A 174 -1.02 -16.44 50.73
C VAL A 174 -2.39 -16.78 51.30
#